data_AF-A0A8J7B626-F1
#
_entry.id   AF-A0A8J7B626-F1
#
_cell.length_a   1.000
_cell.length_b   1.000
_cell.length_c   1.000
_cell.angle_alpha   90.00
_cell.angle_beta   90.00
_cell.angle_gamma   90.00
#
_symmetry.space_group_name_H-M   'P 1'
#
loop_
_entity.id
_entity.type
_entity.pdbx_description
1 polymer ?
#
loop_
_entity_poly.entity_id
_entity_poly.type
_entity_poly.pdbx_seq_one_letter_code
_entity_poly.pdbx_strand_id
1 'polypeptide(L)'
;MDFKKALADLSKALPDEQQQAIAAQLDALGQALEPYAGLDPQAARDAIAAQATRVASDQQTQAIAAERDTFRQQLADTQTEALNAKKEVQAVRGLVAAGVRPEYEELLLPRVLNGLEVNDDGAIAVPEGMWDSLKTSYPAMFHADDAAGTGTTTGETSTTAPAAVPVTNGIISGADPGAVLAGGVSVQ
;
A
#
# COMPACT_ATOMS: atom_id res chain seq x y z
N MET A 1 4.94 6.06 -71.90
CA MET A 1 5.57 5.31 -73.01
C MET A 1 5.63 3.86 -72.58
N ASP A 2 5.05 2.94 -73.36
CA ASP A 2 5.02 1.52 -73.02
C ASP A 2 6.44 0.94 -73.08
N PHE A 3 7.03 0.68 -71.90
CA PHE A 3 8.35 0.09 -71.76
C PHE A 3 8.46 -1.24 -72.53
N LYS A 4 7.36 -2.02 -72.57
CA LYS A 4 7.23 -3.25 -73.37
C LYS A 4 7.35 -3.00 -74.87
N LYS A 5 6.80 -1.90 -75.39
CA LYS A 5 6.86 -1.56 -76.81
C LYS A 5 8.27 -1.10 -77.22
N ALA A 6 8.92 -0.31 -76.37
CA ALA A 6 10.29 0.13 -76.59
C ALA A 6 11.30 -1.04 -76.58
N LEU A 7 11.12 -2.02 -75.69
CA LEU A 7 11.96 -3.24 -75.65
C LEU A 7 11.67 -4.19 -76.82
N ALA A 8 10.41 -4.35 -77.21
CA ALA A 8 10.05 -5.16 -78.37
C ALA A 8 10.66 -4.63 -79.67
N ASP A 9 10.69 -3.31 -79.86
CA ASP A 9 11.32 -2.72 -81.04
C ASP A 9 12.86 -2.79 -81.01
N LEU A 10 13.48 -2.78 -79.82
CA LEU A 10 14.94 -2.99 -79.68
C LEU A 10 15.35 -4.45 -79.97
N SER A 11 14.50 -5.41 -79.62
CA SER A 11 14.78 -6.85 -79.81
C SER A 11 14.88 -7.26 -81.28
N LYS A 12 14.13 -6.60 -82.18
CA LYS A 12 14.13 -6.88 -83.63
C LYS A 12 15.46 -6.60 -84.34
N ALA A 13 16.38 -5.89 -83.70
CA ALA A 13 17.69 -5.54 -84.25
C ALA A 13 18.80 -6.59 -83.92
N LEU A 14 18.48 -7.64 -83.17
CA LEU A 14 19.46 -8.64 -82.70
C LEU A 14 19.30 -9.98 -83.45
N PRO A 15 20.35 -10.84 -83.49
CA PRO A 15 20.27 -12.18 -84.10
C PRO A 15 19.18 -13.06 -83.46
N ASP A 16 18.55 -13.95 -84.22
CA ASP A 16 17.35 -14.72 -83.83
C ASP A 16 17.47 -15.47 -82.48
N GLU A 17 18.63 -16.05 -82.17
CA GLU A 17 18.87 -16.73 -80.88
C GLU A 17 18.85 -15.75 -79.68
N GLN A 18 19.32 -14.52 -79.87
CA GLN A 18 19.26 -13.48 -78.83
C GLN A 18 17.85 -12.90 -78.71
N GLN A 19 17.07 -12.87 -79.79
CA GLN A 19 15.66 -12.46 -79.73
C GLN A 19 14.83 -13.41 -78.87
N GLN A 20 15.01 -14.72 -79.01
CA GLN A 20 14.31 -15.71 -78.18
C GLN A 20 14.71 -15.63 -76.70
N ALA A 21 16.00 -15.45 -76.41
CA ALA A 21 16.47 -15.30 -75.03
C ALA A 21 15.90 -14.04 -74.36
N ILE A 22 15.88 -12.90 -75.07
CA ILE A 22 15.32 -11.63 -74.58
C ILE A 22 13.80 -11.73 -74.40
N ALA A 23 13.09 -12.37 -75.33
CA ALA A 23 11.65 -12.58 -75.23
C ALA A 23 11.28 -13.44 -74.01
N ALA A 24 12.01 -14.52 -73.76
CA ALA A 24 11.80 -15.37 -72.58
C ALA A 24 12.09 -14.61 -71.27
N GLN A 25 13.14 -13.78 -71.24
CA GLN A 25 13.44 -12.93 -70.08
C GLN A 25 12.37 -11.86 -69.83
N LEU A 26 11.82 -11.25 -70.88
CA LEU A 26 10.72 -10.28 -70.79
C LEU A 26 9.43 -10.92 -70.27
N ASP A 27 9.14 -12.15 -70.67
CA ASP A 27 7.95 -12.87 -70.23
C ASP A 27 8.07 -13.31 -68.76
N ALA A 28 9.25 -13.78 -68.36
CA ALA A 28 9.57 -14.09 -66.96
C ALA A 28 9.52 -12.83 -66.06
N LEU A 29 10.02 -11.69 -66.54
CA LEU A 29 9.88 -10.40 -65.85
C LEU A 29 8.43 -9.95 -65.76
N GLY A 30 7.62 -10.19 -66.80
CA GLY A 30 6.19 -9.91 -66.81
C GLY A 30 5.43 -10.71 -65.75
N GLN A 31 5.66 -12.02 -65.69
CA GLN A 31 5.05 -12.91 -64.69
C GLN A 31 5.54 -12.60 -63.26
N ALA A 32 6.81 -12.20 -63.08
CA ALA A 32 7.33 -11.80 -61.78
C ALA A 32 6.75 -10.48 -61.26
N LEU A 33 6.31 -9.59 -62.17
CA LEU A 33 5.72 -8.29 -61.85
C LEU A 33 4.19 -8.33 -61.76
N GLU A 34 3.52 -9.37 -62.27
CA GLU A 34 2.06 -9.55 -62.17
C GLU A 34 1.50 -9.44 -60.75
N PRO A 35 2.12 -9.99 -59.69
CA PRO A 35 1.62 -9.84 -58.32
C PRO A 35 1.64 -8.38 -57.82
N TYR A 36 2.46 -7.53 -58.45
CA TYR A 36 2.62 -6.12 -58.13
C TYR A 36 1.88 -5.20 -59.12
N ALA A 37 1.30 -5.77 -60.18
CA ALA A 37 0.52 -5.04 -61.16
C ALA A 37 -0.80 -4.57 -60.54
N GLY A 38 -0.84 -3.30 -60.11
CA GLY A 38 -2.00 -2.68 -59.47
C GLY A 38 -1.80 -2.32 -58.00
N LEU A 39 -0.68 -2.70 -57.40
CA LEU A 39 -0.25 -2.14 -56.11
C LEU A 39 0.25 -0.72 -56.35
N ASP A 40 -0.49 0.28 -55.87
CA ASP A 40 -0.03 1.66 -55.86
C ASP A 40 1.15 1.80 -54.88
N PRO A 41 2.39 2.04 -55.38
CA PRO A 41 3.56 2.16 -54.52
C PRO A 41 3.45 3.34 -53.54
N GLN A 42 2.63 4.35 -53.84
CA GLN A 42 2.36 5.46 -52.93
C GLN A 42 1.49 4.97 -51.76
N ALA A 43 0.39 4.27 -52.04
CA ALA A 43 -0.50 3.71 -51.03
C ALA A 43 0.22 2.72 -50.09
N ALA A 44 1.16 1.93 -50.61
CA ALA A 44 1.97 1.03 -49.79
C ALA A 44 2.88 1.78 -48.81
N ARG A 45 3.48 2.90 -49.25
CA ARG A 45 4.30 3.76 -48.36
C ARG A 45 3.45 4.42 -47.29
N ASP A 46 2.27 4.92 -47.67
CA ASP A 46 1.34 5.55 -46.74
C ASP A 46 0.83 4.55 -45.68
N ALA A 47 0.57 3.30 -46.07
CA ALA A 47 0.19 2.24 -45.15
C ALA A 47 1.30 1.90 -44.14
N ILE A 48 2.57 1.83 -44.58
CA ILE A 48 3.72 1.62 -43.70
C ILE A 48 3.88 2.78 -42.72
N ALA A 49 3.75 4.03 -43.20
CA ALA A 49 3.83 5.21 -42.35
C ALA A 49 2.69 5.23 -41.31
N ALA A 50 1.47 4.94 -41.72
CA ALA A 50 0.31 4.85 -40.83
C ALA A 50 0.47 3.73 -39.78
N GLN A 51 1.04 2.59 -40.16
CA GLN A 51 1.34 1.50 -39.22
C GLN A 51 2.40 1.91 -38.20
N ALA A 52 3.47 2.59 -38.63
CA ALA A 52 4.50 3.09 -37.73
C ALA A 52 3.92 4.06 -36.68
N THR A 53 3.01 4.95 -37.10
CA THR A 53 2.31 5.86 -36.17
C THR A 53 1.42 5.10 -35.18
N ARG A 54 0.71 4.06 -35.61
CA ARG A 54 -0.11 3.23 -34.70
C ARG A 54 0.74 2.52 -33.66
N VAL A 55 1.84 1.89 -34.08
CA VAL A 55 2.75 1.20 -33.15
C VAL A 55 3.31 2.17 -32.11
N ALA A 56 3.70 3.38 -32.51
CA ALA A 56 4.17 4.40 -31.56
C ALA A 56 3.08 4.82 -30.56
N SER A 57 1.84 5.00 -31.02
CA SER A 57 0.69 5.32 -30.16
C SER A 57 0.36 4.19 -29.18
N ASP A 58 0.43 2.94 -29.62
CA ASP A 58 0.20 1.77 -28.78
C ASP A 58 1.26 1.64 -27.69
N GLN A 59 2.53 1.89 -28.03
CA GLN A 59 3.63 1.93 -27.06
C GLN A 59 3.42 3.02 -26.00
N GLN A 60 3.00 4.22 -26.41
CA GLN A 60 2.70 5.31 -25.48
C GLN A 60 1.53 4.96 -24.55
N THR A 61 0.50 4.31 -25.08
CA THR A 61 -0.67 3.88 -24.30
C THR A 61 -0.29 2.82 -23.26
N GLN A 62 0.59 1.88 -23.63
CA GLN A 62 1.12 0.88 -22.70
C GLN A 62 1.98 1.50 -21.61
N ALA A 63 2.83 2.49 -21.94
CA ALA A 63 3.64 3.20 -20.96
C ALA A 63 2.75 3.93 -19.93
N ILE A 64 1.72 4.65 -20.38
CA ILE A 64 0.76 5.32 -19.50
C ILE A 64 0.02 4.33 -18.61
N ALA A 65 -0.35 3.15 -19.14
CA ALA A 65 -1.01 2.12 -18.34
C ALA A 65 -0.10 1.59 -17.22
N ALA A 66 1.18 1.35 -17.51
CA ALA A 66 2.15 0.90 -16.52
C ALA A 66 2.43 1.97 -15.45
N GLU A 67 2.54 3.24 -15.84
CA GLU A 67 2.68 4.37 -14.90
C GLU A 67 1.46 4.49 -13.99
N ARG A 68 0.25 4.41 -14.54
CA ARG A 68 -1.00 4.43 -13.78
C ARG A 68 -1.04 3.30 -12.74
N ASP A 69 -0.64 2.09 -13.13
CA ASP A 69 -0.67 0.95 -12.22
C ASP A 69 0.37 1.09 -11.11
N THR A 70 1.53 1.69 -11.42
CA THR A 70 2.54 2.08 -10.41
C THR A 70 1.97 3.11 -9.43
N PHE A 71 1.33 4.17 -9.91
CA PHE A 71 0.72 5.18 -9.04
C PHE A 71 -0.43 4.62 -8.19
N ARG A 72 -1.20 3.67 -8.71
CA ARG A 72 -2.24 2.97 -7.94
C ARG A 72 -1.65 2.18 -6.78
N GLN A 73 -0.55 1.47 -7.02
CA GLN A 73 0.14 0.75 -5.96
C GLN A 73 0.68 1.72 -4.90
N GLN A 74 1.38 2.77 -5.33
CA GLN A 74 1.90 3.80 -4.41
C GLN A 74 0.80 4.45 -3.58
N LEU A 75 -0.36 4.73 -4.19
CA LEU A 75 -1.50 5.30 -3.49
C LEU A 75 -2.06 4.34 -2.44
N ALA A 76 -2.19 3.04 -2.76
CA ALA A 76 -2.65 2.02 -1.82
C ALA A 76 -1.69 1.86 -0.63
N ASP A 77 -0.38 1.86 -0.90
CA ASP A 77 0.66 1.79 0.14
C ASP A 77 0.58 3.04 1.04
N THR A 78 0.52 4.23 0.44
CA THR A 78 0.39 5.51 1.17
C THR A 78 -0.88 5.57 2.02
N GLN A 79 -2.01 5.07 1.51
CA GLN A 79 -3.26 5.01 2.26
C GLN A 79 -3.15 4.08 3.48
N THR A 80 -2.48 2.94 3.30
CA THR A 80 -2.23 1.98 4.39
C THR A 80 -1.33 2.61 5.46
N GLU A 81 -0.25 3.27 5.07
CA GLU A 81 0.65 3.98 5.99
C GLU A 81 -0.09 5.10 6.74
N ALA A 82 -0.90 5.90 6.04
CA ALA A 82 -1.68 6.97 6.65
C ALA A 82 -2.70 6.43 7.67
N LEU A 83 -3.36 5.32 7.37
CA LEU A 83 -4.28 4.65 8.30
C LEU A 83 -3.54 4.11 9.53
N ASN A 84 -2.38 3.48 9.34
CA ASN A 84 -1.56 2.98 10.45
C ASN A 84 -1.09 4.12 11.36
N ALA A 85 -0.57 5.21 10.77
CA ALA A 85 -0.16 6.39 11.52
C ALA A 85 -1.35 7.03 12.27
N LYS A 86 -2.54 7.10 11.64
CA LYS A 86 -3.76 7.58 12.29
C LYS A 86 -4.16 6.69 13.48
N LYS A 87 -4.06 5.37 13.34
CA LYS A 87 -4.29 4.42 14.44
C LYS A 87 -3.31 4.63 15.59
N GLU A 88 -2.03 4.79 15.29
CA GLU A 88 -0.99 5.03 16.28
C GLU A 88 -1.22 6.33 17.05
N VAL A 89 -1.50 7.43 16.35
CA VAL A 89 -1.83 8.71 16.99
C VAL A 89 -3.06 8.59 17.89
N GLN A 90 -4.11 7.89 17.45
CA GLN A 90 -5.31 7.67 18.27
C GLN A 90 -5.02 6.79 19.49
N ALA A 91 -4.20 5.74 19.33
CA ALA A 91 -3.81 4.86 20.42
C ALA A 91 -3.02 5.62 21.50
N VAL A 92 -1.99 6.38 21.09
CA VAL A 92 -1.19 7.21 22.00
C VAL A 92 -2.07 8.26 22.69
N ARG A 93 -2.89 8.99 21.92
CA ARG A 93 -3.80 9.98 22.49
C ARG A 93 -4.76 9.36 23.51
N GLY A 94 -5.26 8.17 23.23
CA GLY A 94 -6.14 7.41 24.12
C GLY A 94 -5.44 6.97 25.40
N LEU A 95 -4.21 6.46 25.31
CA LEU A 95 -3.38 6.08 26.47
C LEU A 95 -3.11 7.28 27.38
N VAL A 96 -2.71 8.41 26.81
CA VAL A 96 -2.48 9.67 27.55
C VAL A 96 -3.78 10.14 28.21
N ALA A 97 -4.91 10.14 27.48
CA ALA A 97 -6.20 10.56 28.03
C ALA A 97 -6.72 9.61 29.12
N ALA A 98 -6.40 8.31 29.03
CA ALA A 98 -6.73 7.32 30.04
C ALA A 98 -5.85 7.43 31.30
N GLY A 99 -4.78 8.23 31.27
CA GLY A 99 -3.87 8.45 32.39
C GLY A 99 -2.82 7.35 32.53
N VAL A 100 -2.38 6.76 31.42
CA VAL A 100 -1.24 5.83 31.42
C VAL A 100 0.03 6.59 31.78
N ARG A 101 0.88 5.98 32.60
CA ARG A 101 2.18 6.56 32.93
C ARG A 101 3.12 6.44 31.71
N PRO A 102 3.94 7.46 31.41
CA PRO A 102 4.79 7.46 30.22
C PRO A 102 5.68 6.22 30.09
N GLU A 103 6.22 5.70 31.20
CA GLU A 103 7.05 4.50 31.23
C GLU A 103 6.35 3.20 30.77
N TYR A 104 5.02 3.20 30.68
CA TYR A 104 4.21 2.04 30.30
C TYR A 104 3.45 2.23 28.98
N GLU A 105 3.54 3.39 28.34
CA GLU A 105 2.84 3.66 27.07
C GLU A 105 3.26 2.67 25.98
N GLU A 106 4.56 2.46 25.79
CA GLU A 106 5.09 1.53 24.77
C GLU A 106 4.68 0.07 25.03
N LEU A 107 4.44 -0.31 26.29
CA LEU A 107 4.00 -1.67 26.64
C LEU A 107 2.53 -1.90 26.29
N LEU A 108 1.69 -0.87 26.43
CA LEU A 108 0.25 -0.95 26.18
C LEU A 108 -0.10 -0.60 24.73
N LEU A 109 0.75 0.15 24.03
CA LEU A 109 0.51 0.62 22.66
C LEU A 109 0.17 -0.51 21.67
N PRO A 110 0.89 -1.66 21.62
CA PRO A 110 0.53 -2.76 20.73
C PRO A 110 -0.85 -3.35 21.03
N ARG A 111 -1.23 -3.41 22.30
CA ARG A 111 -2.54 -3.93 22.72
C ARG A 111 -3.67 -2.97 22.34
N VAL A 112 -3.44 -1.67 22.49
CA VAL A 112 -4.40 -0.66 22.08
C VAL A 112 -4.56 -0.65 20.56
N LEU A 113 -3.46 -0.61 19.81
CA LEU A 113 -3.48 -0.64 18.34
C LEU A 113 -4.29 -1.81 17.77
N ASN A 114 -4.16 -3.00 18.37
CA ASN A 114 -4.91 -4.20 17.99
C ASN A 114 -6.39 -4.14 18.37
N GLY A 115 -6.74 -3.40 19.43
CA GLY A 115 -8.12 -3.19 19.85
C GLY A 115 -8.84 -2.07 19.11
N LEU A 116 -8.13 -1.19 18.39
CA LEU A 116 -8.74 -0.12 17.61
C LEU A 116 -9.36 -0.66 16.32
N GLU A 117 -10.62 -0.31 16.11
CA GLU A 117 -11.38 -0.68 14.93
C GLU A 117 -11.25 0.41 13.85
N VAL A 118 -11.26 0.00 12.59
CA VAL A 118 -11.32 0.92 11.43
C VAL A 118 -12.70 0.75 10.82
N ASN A 119 -13.48 1.82 10.81
CA ASN A 119 -14.79 1.86 10.18
C ASN A 119 -14.68 1.91 8.65
N ASP A 120 -15.78 1.65 7.96
CA ASP A 120 -15.86 1.68 6.48
C ASP A 120 -15.53 3.04 5.87
N ASP A 121 -15.69 4.13 6.63
CA ASP A 121 -15.34 5.50 6.25
C ASP A 121 -13.87 5.87 6.57
N GLY A 122 -13.07 4.93 7.09
CA GLY A 122 -11.69 5.15 7.52
C GLY A 122 -11.57 5.90 8.85
N ALA A 123 -12.66 6.09 9.60
CA ALA A 123 -12.59 6.56 10.98
C ALA A 123 -12.03 5.47 11.89
N ILE A 124 -11.25 5.87 12.90
CA ILE A 124 -10.74 4.96 13.92
C ILE A 124 -11.69 5.01 15.11
N ALA A 125 -12.29 3.87 15.45
CA ALA A 125 -13.18 3.72 16.58
C ALA A 125 -12.43 3.06 17.75
N VAL A 126 -12.70 3.57 18.95
CA VAL A 126 -12.28 2.95 20.20
C VAL A 126 -13.47 2.15 20.73
N PRO A 127 -13.33 0.83 20.95
CA PRO A 127 -14.38 0.04 21.57
C PRO A 127 -14.80 0.61 22.93
N GLU A 128 -16.10 0.55 23.22
CA GLU A 128 -16.65 0.98 24.50
C GLU A 128 -16.06 0.15 25.65
N GLY A 129 -15.72 0.81 26.77
CA GLY A 129 -15.11 0.15 27.94
C GLY A 129 -13.68 -0.36 27.74
N MET A 130 -13.05 -0.12 26.58
CA MET A 130 -11.67 -0.54 26.31
C MET A 130 -10.70 -0.01 27.37
N TRP A 131 -10.80 1.27 27.72
CA TRP A 131 -9.92 1.90 28.69
C TRP A 131 -10.15 1.39 30.11
N ASP A 132 -11.41 1.20 30.51
CA ASP A 132 -11.75 0.68 31.85
C ASP A 132 -11.30 -0.78 32.02
N SER A 133 -11.43 -1.59 30.97
CA SER A 133 -10.88 -2.94 30.92
C SER A 133 -9.36 -2.94 31.04
N LEU A 134 -8.68 -2.00 30.39
CA LEU A 134 -7.23 -1.85 30.46
C LEU A 134 -6.78 -1.42 31.87
N LYS A 135 -7.48 -0.46 32.49
CA LYS A 135 -7.27 -0.03 33.88
C LYS A 135 -7.47 -1.16 34.88
N THR A 136 -8.53 -1.95 34.70
CA THR A 136 -8.83 -3.11 35.56
C THR A 136 -7.77 -4.20 35.43
N SER A 137 -7.28 -4.44 34.21
CA SER A 137 -6.26 -5.46 33.94
C SER A 137 -4.87 -5.04 34.40
N TYR A 138 -4.56 -3.74 34.34
CA TYR A 138 -3.22 -3.20 34.58
C TYR A 138 -3.23 -1.95 35.46
N PRO A 139 -3.79 -2.00 36.68
CA PRO A 139 -4.02 -0.80 37.50
C PRO A 139 -2.72 -0.03 37.81
N ALA A 140 -1.60 -0.75 37.99
CA ALA A 140 -0.29 -0.15 38.26
C ALA A 140 0.27 0.70 37.09
N MET A 141 -0.21 0.48 35.87
CA MET A 141 0.27 1.20 34.68
C MET A 141 -0.38 2.57 34.50
N PHE A 142 -1.47 2.83 35.24
CA PHE A 142 -2.17 4.09 35.22
C PHE A 142 -1.75 4.93 36.42
N HIS A 143 -1.89 6.25 36.29
CA HIS A 143 -1.97 7.10 37.46
C HIS A 143 -3.15 6.61 38.29
N ALA A 144 -2.98 6.55 39.62
CA ALA A 144 -4.13 6.45 40.49
C ALA A 144 -5.08 7.61 40.12
N ASP A 145 -6.39 7.42 40.26
CA ASP A 145 -7.35 8.53 40.25
C ASP A 145 -7.10 9.41 41.49
N ASP A 146 -5.89 9.97 41.60
CA ASP A 146 -5.57 11.04 42.51
C ASP A 146 -6.11 12.28 41.81
N ALA A 147 -7.43 12.42 41.92
CA ALA A 147 -8.10 13.67 41.70
C ALA A 147 -7.49 14.67 42.69
N ALA A 148 -6.38 15.29 42.28
CA ALA A 148 -5.87 16.52 42.86
C ALA A 148 -6.87 17.63 42.54
N GLY A 149 -8.01 17.57 43.21
CA GLY A 149 -9.17 18.42 43.10
C GLY A 149 -9.91 18.30 44.41
N THR A 150 -9.68 19.28 45.28
CA THR A 150 -10.34 19.51 46.57
C THR A 150 -11.80 19.08 46.57
N GLY A 151 -12.08 17.90 47.13
CA GLY A 151 -13.42 17.36 47.29
C GLY A 151 -13.57 16.80 48.69
N THR A 152 -14.08 17.61 49.61
CA THR A 152 -14.60 17.14 50.89
C THR A 152 -15.68 16.09 50.62
N THR A 153 -15.36 14.82 50.85
CA THR A 153 -16.36 13.74 50.94
C THR A 153 -16.47 13.32 52.40
N THR A 154 -17.57 13.77 52.99
CA THR A 154 -18.08 13.29 54.27
C THR A 154 -18.87 12.00 54.01
N GLY A 155 -18.49 10.90 54.69
CA GLY A 155 -19.26 9.64 54.84
C GLY A 155 -19.00 8.60 53.74
N GLU A 156 -18.76 7.31 53.99
CA GLU A 156 -18.99 6.47 55.18
C GLU A 156 -17.94 5.33 55.28
N THR A 157 -17.34 5.20 56.46
CA THR A 157 -16.92 3.97 57.18
C THR A 157 -16.45 2.72 56.43
N SER A 158 -15.13 2.50 56.45
CA SER A 158 -14.57 1.23 56.97
C SER A 158 -13.31 1.56 57.79
N THR A 159 -13.52 1.65 59.11
CA THR A 159 -12.52 2.00 60.11
C THR A 159 -11.72 0.77 60.51
N THR A 160 -10.59 0.55 59.86
CA THR A 160 -9.44 -0.12 60.50
C THR A 160 -8.19 0.45 59.86
N ALA A 161 -7.46 1.27 60.60
CA ALA A 161 -6.10 1.62 60.20
C ALA A 161 -5.29 0.33 60.03
N PRO A 162 -4.49 0.18 58.96
CA PRO A 162 -3.68 -1.00 58.74
C PRO A 162 -2.79 -1.29 59.94
N ALA A 163 -2.72 -2.53 60.39
CA ALA A 163 -1.83 -2.89 61.49
C ALA A 163 -0.38 -2.61 61.07
N ALA A 164 0.37 -1.87 61.89
CA ALA A 164 1.78 -1.58 61.63
C ALA A 164 2.63 -2.78 62.06
N VAL A 165 3.42 -3.33 61.14
CA VAL A 165 4.35 -4.43 61.44
C VAL A 165 5.78 -3.96 61.23
N PRO A 166 6.67 -4.09 62.24
CA PRO A 166 8.04 -3.64 62.13
C PRO A 166 8.85 -4.50 61.14
N VAL A 167 9.61 -3.86 60.27
CA VAL A 167 10.58 -4.56 59.40
C VAL A 167 11.92 -4.69 60.12
N THR A 168 12.42 -5.92 60.24
CA THR A 168 13.81 -6.16 60.66
C THR A 168 14.58 -6.73 59.49
N ASN A 169 15.67 -6.07 59.07
CA ASN A 169 16.53 -6.49 57.96
C ASN A 169 15.79 -6.73 56.62
N GLY A 170 14.76 -5.93 56.32
CA GLY A 170 14.01 -6.03 55.05
C GLY A 170 12.99 -7.17 54.98
N ILE A 171 12.77 -7.91 56.06
CA ILE A 171 11.81 -9.01 56.12
C ILE A 171 10.65 -8.64 57.06
N ILE A 172 9.42 -8.76 56.56
CA ILE A 172 8.19 -8.66 57.36
C ILE A 172 7.87 -10.07 57.87
N SER A 173 8.11 -10.35 59.15
CA SER A 173 7.80 -11.66 59.75
C SER A 173 6.50 -11.59 60.55
N GLY A 174 5.57 -12.53 60.30
CA GLY A 174 4.34 -12.68 61.09
C GLY A 174 3.11 -11.97 60.52
N ALA A 175 3.19 -11.37 59.33
CA ALA A 175 2.02 -10.86 58.59
C ALA A 175 1.54 -11.90 57.57
N ASP A 176 0.22 -12.08 57.45
CA ASP A 176 -0.38 -12.88 56.38
C ASP A 176 -0.09 -12.20 55.02
N PRO A 177 0.54 -12.89 54.06
CA PRO A 177 0.82 -12.33 52.74
C PRO A 177 -0.42 -11.78 52.03
N GLY A 178 -1.59 -12.39 52.25
CA GLY A 178 -2.85 -11.91 51.68
C GLY A 178 -3.27 -10.54 52.23
N ALA A 179 -3.00 -10.28 53.51
CA ALA A 179 -3.33 -9.01 54.16
C ALA A 179 -2.36 -7.88 53.78
N VAL A 180 -1.09 -8.21 53.49
CA VAL A 180 -0.11 -7.23 52.97
C VAL A 180 -0.47 -6.80 51.55
N LEU A 181 -0.84 -7.76 50.69
CA LEU A 181 -1.23 -7.48 49.31
C LEU A 181 -2.58 -6.76 49.19
N ALA A 182 -3.50 -6.98 50.14
CA ALA A 182 -4.78 -6.30 50.22
C ALA A 182 -4.71 -4.90 50.88
N GLY A 183 -3.52 -4.43 51.30
CA GLY A 183 -3.35 -3.12 51.95
C GLY A 183 -3.84 -3.03 53.39
N GLY A 184 -4.15 -4.18 54.03
CA GLY A 184 -4.57 -4.26 55.44
C GLY A 184 -3.42 -4.18 56.44
N VAL A 185 -2.17 -4.20 55.97
CA VAL A 185 -0.96 -4.06 56.78
C VAL A 185 -0.12 -2.92 56.23
N SER A 186 0.32 -2.01 57.11
CA SER A 186 1.28 -0.96 56.75
C SER A 186 2.66 -1.32 57.26
N VAL A 187 3.66 -1.10 56.42
CA VAL A 187 5.06 -1.40 56.71
C VAL A 187 5.69 -0.13 57.26
N GLN A 188 6.27 -0.20 58.46
CA GLN A 188 7.05 0.89 59.07
C GLN A 188 8.54 0.55 59.13
#